data_AF-A0A2N2AJ26-F1
#
_entry.id   AF-A0A2N2AJ26-F1
#
_cell.length_a   1.000
_cell.length_b   1.000
_cell.length_c   1.000
_cell.angle_alpha   90.00
_cell.angle_beta   90.00
_cell.angle_gamma   90.00
#
_symmetry.space_group_name_H-M   'P 1'
#
loop_
_entity.id
_entity.type
_entity.pdbx_description
1 polymer ?
#
loop_
_entity_poly.entity_id
_entity_poly.type
_entity_poly.pdbx_seq_one_letter_code
_entity_poly.pdbx_strand_id
1 'polypeptide(L)'
;MPKGIARSVGNGGANEHRDVKIVQIYLNSFIALDPSRKPIAEDGLIGMDTISAIREFQRKSVGMPNPDGRVDPNGKTYRYLTMYFDAAEQDKIEQSLRQTNAGGAKSPLTAGRIYSKAGLSSLAVAYSGVNEGSKIVSDYSINVIKLALKEAGMNKAVITSTIRTAEEQAQIMLKNAKKDLAAQYRLYGSKGDSVLKLYADNKAKSDAEVVKLMVAKIDEITKGGSRVSQHCVSVDTYKKINIIDLGFNATKAVCKNFDAVKFTNALKSLESEGYIDKLIDETKKSNSCWHLEIKPNKKSIPDYDKGSILLPVKYINGRTRIC
;
A
#
# COMPACT_ATOMS: atom_id res chain seq x y z
N MET A 1 2.90 -9.15 -25.45
CA MET A 1 3.85 -9.70 -24.47
C MET A 1 3.52 -9.12 -23.10
N PRO A 2 3.66 -9.89 -22.00
CA PRO A 2 3.42 -9.37 -20.66
C PRO A 2 4.42 -8.24 -20.34
N LYS A 3 3.94 -7.14 -19.75
CA LYS A 3 4.82 -6.08 -19.27
C LYS A 3 5.59 -6.61 -18.05
N GLY A 4 6.91 -6.74 -18.19
CA GLY A 4 7.81 -7.20 -17.13
C GLY A 4 8.24 -8.66 -17.22
N ILE A 5 8.80 -9.21 -16.12
CA ILE A 5 9.24 -10.61 -16.05
C ILE A 5 8.05 -11.57 -15.94
N ALA A 6 8.06 -12.65 -16.70
CA ALA A 6 6.99 -13.67 -16.70
C ALA A 6 7.24 -14.77 -15.67
N ARG A 7 8.50 -15.08 -15.38
CA ARG A 7 8.96 -16.11 -14.45
C ARG A 7 10.05 -15.55 -13.54
N SER A 8 10.41 -16.32 -12.52
CA SER A 8 11.43 -15.91 -11.55
C SER A 8 12.83 -15.94 -12.14
N VAL A 9 13.66 -14.99 -11.69
CA VAL A 9 15.05 -14.79 -12.12
C VAL A 9 15.96 -14.84 -10.91
N GLY A 10 17.18 -15.33 -11.05
CA GLY A 10 18.17 -15.42 -9.99
C GLY A 10 18.28 -16.82 -9.39
N ASN A 11 18.70 -16.86 -8.12
CA ASN A 11 18.98 -18.09 -7.39
C ASN A 11 17.74 -19.01 -7.34
N GLY A 12 17.88 -20.22 -7.90
CA GLY A 12 16.81 -21.21 -8.03
C GLY A 12 15.61 -20.76 -8.90
N GLY A 13 15.75 -19.67 -9.67
CA GLY A 13 14.71 -19.14 -10.55
C GLY A 13 14.50 -19.98 -11.81
N ALA A 14 13.43 -19.70 -12.55
CA ALA A 14 13.21 -20.27 -13.88
C ALA A 14 14.27 -19.77 -14.89
N ASN A 15 14.75 -18.52 -14.71
CA ASN A 15 15.85 -17.94 -15.46
C ASN A 15 15.64 -17.92 -16.98
N GLU A 16 14.41 -17.63 -17.40
CA GLU A 16 14.10 -17.40 -18.82
C GLU A 16 14.95 -16.26 -19.38
N HIS A 17 15.60 -16.48 -20.53
CA HIS A 17 16.57 -15.55 -21.12
C HIS A 17 16.07 -14.09 -21.17
N ARG A 18 14.82 -13.90 -21.63
CA ARG A 18 14.16 -12.58 -21.69
C ARG A 18 14.08 -11.92 -20.31
N ASP A 19 13.66 -12.68 -19.30
CA ASP A 19 13.43 -12.16 -17.95
C ASP A 19 14.76 -11.84 -17.25
N VAL A 20 15.77 -12.69 -17.46
CA VAL A 20 17.14 -12.43 -16.98
C VAL A 20 17.68 -11.13 -17.56
N LYS A 21 17.53 -10.93 -18.88
CA LYS A 21 18.00 -9.72 -19.55
C LYS A 21 17.30 -8.46 -19.04
N ILE A 22 15.99 -8.51 -18.81
CA ILE A 22 15.24 -7.43 -18.16
C ILE A 22 15.83 -7.07 -16.79
N VAL A 23 16.10 -8.08 -15.94
CA VAL A 23 16.65 -7.86 -14.61
C VAL A 23 18.06 -7.28 -14.67
N GLN A 24 18.91 -7.76 -15.58
CA GLN A 24 20.26 -7.23 -15.78
C GLN A 24 20.24 -5.75 -16.20
N ILE A 25 19.40 -5.38 -17.16
CA ILE A 25 19.21 -3.98 -17.59
C ILE A 25 18.78 -3.10 -16.40
N TYR A 26 17.80 -3.55 -15.62
CA TYR A 26 17.37 -2.80 -14.44
C TYR A 26 18.49 -2.66 -13.42
N LEU A 27 19.22 -3.73 -13.10
CA LEU A 27 20.33 -3.70 -12.13
C LEU A 27 21.44 -2.73 -12.56
N ASN A 28 21.86 -2.78 -13.81
CA ASN A 28 22.89 -1.88 -14.36
C ASN A 28 22.46 -0.42 -14.31
N SER A 29 21.17 -0.14 -14.43
CA SER A 29 20.67 1.24 -14.36
C SER A 29 20.97 1.88 -12.98
N PHE A 30 21.01 1.09 -11.89
CA PHE A 30 21.31 1.60 -10.55
C PHE A 30 22.79 1.97 -10.31
N ILE A 31 23.70 1.69 -11.25
CA ILE A 31 25.12 2.10 -11.15
C ILE A 31 25.25 3.62 -11.09
N ALA A 32 24.35 4.34 -11.78
CA ALA A 32 24.31 5.80 -11.71
C ALA A 32 24.04 6.34 -10.30
N LEU A 33 23.32 5.54 -9.48
CA LEU A 33 22.98 5.87 -8.11
C LEU A 33 24.01 5.34 -7.11
N ASP A 34 24.69 4.24 -7.43
CA ASP A 34 25.81 3.65 -6.68
C ASP A 34 27.02 3.41 -7.59
N PRO A 35 27.96 4.35 -7.71
CA PRO A 35 29.18 4.11 -8.48
C PRO A 35 30.04 2.95 -7.95
N SER A 36 29.79 2.46 -6.72
CA SER A 36 30.48 1.27 -6.21
C SER A 36 29.98 -0.05 -6.81
N ARG A 37 28.81 -0.04 -7.47
CA ARG A 37 28.29 -1.22 -8.19
C ARG A 37 29.05 -1.41 -9.50
N LYS A 38 29.44 -2.65 -9.76
CA LYS A 38 30.05 -3.04 -11.03
C LYS A 38 28.96 -3.41 -12.04
N PRO A 39 29.05 -2.96 -13.31
CA PRO A 39 28.15 -3.40 -14.35
C PRO A 39 28.30 -4.91 -14.59
N ILE A 40 27.16 -5.55 -14.81
CA ILE A 40 27.07 -6.95 -15.25
C ILE A 40 26.71 -7.00 -16.73
N ALA A 41 26.99 -8.12 -17.39
CA ALA A 41 26.58 -8.32 -18.78
C ALA A 41 25.04 -8.33 -18.90
N GLU A 42 24.49 -7.70 -19.94
CA GLU A 42 23.06 -7.73 -20.29
C GLU A 42 22.80 -8.81 -21.35
N ASP A 43 23.30 -10.01 -21.08
CA ASP A 43 23.35 -11.13 -22.02
C ASP A 43 22.17 -12.10 -21.88
N GLY A 44 21.29 -11.89 -20.91
CA GLY A 44 20.18 -12.81 -20.61
C GLY A 44 20.63 -14.14 -20.02
N LEU A 45 21.89 -14.25 -19.56
CA LEU A 45 22.42 -15.45 -18.92
C LEU A 45 22.49 -15.27 -17.42
N ILE A 46 21.94 -16.23 -16.68
CA ILE A 46 22.04 -16.22 -15.23
C ILE A 46 23.40 -16.80 -14.80
N GLY A 47 24.11 -16.07 -13.95
CA GLY A 47 25.42 -16.47 -13.42
C GLY A 47 25.68 -15.86 -12.05
N MET A 48 26.85 -16.16 -11.50
CA MET A 48 27.25 -15.67 -10.17
C MET A 48 27.26 -14.15 -10.09
N ASP A 49 27.63 -13.45 -11.16
CA ASP A 49 27.64 -11.99 -11.21
C ASP A 49 26.22 -11.42 -11.11
N THR A 50 25.29 -11.93 -11.93
CA THR A 50 23.88 -11.52 -11.88
C THR A 50 23.25 -11.81 -10.52
N ILE A 51 23.49 -13.01 -9.95
CA ILE A 51 22.95 -13.38 -8.62
C ILE A 51 23.55 -12.49 -7.52
N SER A 52 24.85 -12.20 -7.59
CA SER A 52 25.52 -11.33 -6.61
C SER A 52 24.99 -9.89 -6.70
N ALA A 53 24.77 -9.39 -7.91
CA ALA A 53 24.16 -8.08 -8.13
C ALA A 53 22.72 -8.01 -7.60
N ILE A 54 21.92 -9.07 -7.77
CA ILE A 54 20.57 -9.17 -7.15
C ILE A 54 20.69 -9.10 -5.63
N ARG A 55 21.56 -9.91 -5.01
CA ARG A 55 21.76 -9.90 -3.54
C ARG A 55 22.20 -8.55 -3.03
N GLU A 56 23.09 -7.88 -3.75
CA GLU A 56 23.54 -6.53 -3.41
C GLU A 56 22.41 -5.51 -3.53
N PHE A 57 21.62 -5.55 -4.61
CA PHE A 57 20.43 -4.72 -4.76
C PHE A 57 19.41 -4.95 -3.63
N GLN A 58 19.11 -6.20 -3.32
CA GLN A 58 18.22 -6.58 -2.22
C GLN A 58 18.70 -6.04 -0.86
N ARG A 59 20.00 -6.15 -0.60
CA ARG A 59 20.60 -5.65 0.64
C ARG A 59 20.55 -4.13 0.73
N LYS A 60 21.14 -3.46 -0.27
CA LYS A 60 21.41 -2.01 -0.25
C LYS A 60 20.20 -1.16 -0.63
N SER A 61 19.35 -1.63 -1.55
CA SER A 61 18.24 -0.84 -2.10
C SER A 61 16.87 -1.29 -1.56
N VAL A 62 16.68 -2.60 -1.36
CA VAL A 62 15.39 -3.16 -0.89
C VAL A 62 15.33 -3.27 0.64
N GLY A 63 16.48 -3.23 1.31
CA GLY A 63 16.59 -3.39 2.77
C GLY A 63 16.25 -4.79 3.26
N MET A 64 16.53 -5.83 2.47
CA MET A 64 16.33 -7.22 2.87
C MET A 64 17.45 -7.67 3.82
N PRO A 65 17.14 -8.12 5.05
CA PRO A 65 18.17 -8.59 5.99
C PRO A 65 18.85 -9.87 5.51
N ASN A 66 18.11 -10.72 4.79
CA ASN A 66 18.62 -11.95 4.19
C ASN A 66 18.39 -11.92 2.66
N PRO A 67 19.32 -11.32 1.89
CA PRO A 67 19.23 -11.29 0.42
C PRO A 67 19.31 -12.70 -0.17
N ASP A 68 18.23 -13.16 -0.78
CA ASP A 68 18.11 -14.53 -1.33
C ASP A 68 18.73 -14.66 -2.75
N GLY A 69 18.93 -13.54 -3.44
CA GLY A 69 19.41 -13.51 -4.82
C GLY A 69 18.35 -13.87 -5.85
N ARG A 70 17.06 -13.75 -5.51
CA ARG A 70 15.92 -14.11 -6.35
C ARG A 70 14.98 -12.92 -6.61
N VAL A 71 14.46 -12.87 -7.83
CA VAL A 71 13.51 -11.88 -8.31
C VAL A 71 12.29 -12.60 -8.86
N ASP A 72 11.20 -12.62 -8.09
CA ASP A 72 9.93 -13.21 -8.54
C ASP A 72 9.04 -12.19 -9.27
N PRO A 73 8.20 -12.63 -10.24
CA PRO A 73 7.19 -11.78 -10.86
C PRO A 73 6.30 -11.15 -9.78
N ASN A 74 6.11 -9.83 -9.85
CA ASN A 74 5.38 -9.05 -8.84
C ASN A 74 5.96 -9.14 -7.41
N GLY A 75 7.14 -9.72 -7.22
CA GLY A 75 7.82 -9.82 -5.93
C GLY A 75 8.47 -8.51 -5.51
N LYS A 76 8.83 -8.42 -4.22
CA LYS A 76 9.42 -7.21 -3.61
C LYS A 76 10.62 -6.68 -4.39
N THR A 77 11.57 -7.56 -4.75
CA THR A 77 12.77 -7.17 -5.50
C THR A 77 12.42 -6.57 -6.86
N TYR A 78 11.55 -7.23 -7.63
CA TYR A 78 11.16 -6.78 -8.97
C TYR A 78 10.43 -5.43 -8.94
N ARG A 79 9.59 -5.24 -7.92
CA ARG A 79 8.89 -3.99 -7.67
C ARG A 79 9.86 -2.84 -7.38
N TYR A 80 10.88 -3.06 -6.55
CA TYR A 80 11.92 -2.07 -6.29
C TYR A 80 12.77 -1.74 -7.53
N LEU A 81 13.04 -2.74 -8.37
CA LEU A 81 13.68 -2.51 -9.65
C LEU A 81 12.83 -1.62 -10.55
N THR A 82 11.52 -1.81 -10.59
CA THR A 82 10.63 -1.14 -11.57
C THR A 82 10.04 0.20 -11.12
N MET A 83 9.93 0.48 -9.82
CA MET A 83 9.22 1.67 -9.30
C MET A 83 9.85 3.03 -9.67
N TYR A 84 11.05 3.02 -10.26
CA TYR A 84 11.79 4.22 -10.69
C TYR A 84 11.80 4.42 -12.20
N PHE A 85 11.15 3.52 -12.93
CA PHE A 85 10.99 3.61 -14.39
C PHE A 85 9.53 3.89 -14.70
N ASP A 86 9.27 4.97 -15.44
CA ASP A 86 7.92 5.24 -15.94
C ASP A 86 7.52 4.23 -17.03
N ALA A 87 6.24 4.27 -17.43
CA ALA A 87 5.72 3.34 -18.42
C ALA A 87 6.46 3.44 -19.77
N ALA A 88 6.92 4.62 -20.17
CA ALA A 88 7.65 4.82 -21.42
C ALA A 88 9.07 4.25 -21.33
N GLU A 89 9.72 4.37 -20.17
CA GLU A 89 11.04 3.77 -19.91
C GLU A 89 10.96 2.24 -19.88
N GLN A 90 9.96 1.67 -19.22
CA GLN A 90 9.72 0.22 -19.22
C GLN A 90 9.39 -0.29 -20.64
N ASP A 91 8.62 0.48 -21.43
CA ASP A 91 8.31 0.13 -22.80
C ASP A 91 9.55 0.18 -23.72
N LYS A 92 10.52 1.08 -23.48
CA LYS A 92 11.81 1.09 -24.20
C LYS A 92 12.63 -0.17 -23.93
N ILE A 93 12.68 -0.62 -22.68
CA ILE A 93 13.36 -1.87 -22.32
C ILE A 93 12.69 -3.03 -23.06
N GLU A 94 11.36 -3.11 -23.02
CA GLU A 94 10.59 -4.15 -23.70
C GLU A 94 10.80 -4.15 -25.23
N GLN A 95 10.95 -2.97 -25.84
CA GLN A 95 11.28 -2.83 -27.27
C GLN A 95 12.70 -3.30 -27.58
N SER A 96 13.67 -2.99 -26.70
CA SER A 96 15.07 -3.41 -26.89
C SER A 96 15.24 -4.93 -26.94
N LEU A 97 14.36 -5.69 -26.27
CA LEU A 97 14.36 -7.15 -26.28
C LEU A 97 13.89 -7.75 -27.62
N ARG A 98 13.19 -6.99 -28.46
CA ARG A 98 12.69 -7.43 -29.77
C ARG A 98 13.71 -7.24 -30.88
N GLN A 99 14.71 -6.39 -30.66
CA GLN A 99 15.76 -6.12 -31.63
C GLN A 99 16.90 -7.12 -31.40
N THR A 100 16.95 -8.17 -32.23
CA THR A 100 18.05 -9.12 -32.28
C THR A 100 19.27 -8.46 -32.92
N ASN A 101 20.03 -7.66 -32.16
CA ASN A 101 21.36 -7.25 -32.60
C ASN A 101 22.42 -7.91 -31.72
N ALA A 102 23.24 -8.71 -32.39
CA ALA A 102 24.46 -9.32 -31.89
C ALA A 102 25.42 -8.25 -31.36
N GLY A 103 26.00 -8.51 -30.18
CA GLY A 103 27.21 -7.83 -29.69
C GLY A 103 27.03 -6.38 -29.20
N GLY A 104 27.12 -6.19 -27.88
CA GLY A 104 27.57 -4.92 -27.30
C GLY A 104 26.66 -3.69 -27.44
N ALA A 105 25.36 -3.86 -27.63
CA ALA A 105 24.43 -2.74 -27.61
C ALA A 105 24.44 -2.05 -26.23
N LYS A 106 24.59 -0.71 -26.22
CA LYS A 106 24.48 0.10 -24.99
C LYS A 106 23.10 -0.09 -24.37
N SER A 107 23.05 -0.19 -23.04
CA SER A 107 21.80 -0.33 -22.26
C SER A 107 20.74 0.66 -22.77
N PRO A 108 19.47 0.23 -22.93
CA PRO A 108 18.39 1.09 -23.43
C PRO A 108 18.07 2.26 -22.49
N LEU A 109 18.58 2.20 -21.26
CA LEU A 109 18.46 3.25 -20.26
C LEU A 109 19.79 4.00 -20.14
N THR A 110 19.73 5.32 -20.25
CA THR A 110 20.88 6.19 -19.90
C THR A 110 21.03 6.25 -18.38
N ALA A 111 22.22 5.92 -17.86
CA ALA A 111 22.58 5.97 -16.45
C ALA A 111 22.06 7.25 -15.73
N GLY A 112 22.22 8.43 -16.32
CA GLY A 112 21.80 9.71 -15.71
C GLY A 112 20.30 10.01 -15.68
N ARG A 113 19.42 9.10 -16.14
CA ARG A 113 17.97 9.33 -16.21
C ARG A 113 17.14 8.69 -15.11
N ILE A 114 17.74 7.99 -14.14
CA ILE A 114 16.97 7.55 -12.97
C ILE A 114 16.62 8.77 -12.14
N TYR A 115 15.47 9.37 -12.43
CA TYR A 115 14.85 10.30 -11.53
C TYR A 115 14.30 9.48 -10.36
N SER A 116 14.94 9.63 -9.20
CA SER A 116 14.27 9.39 -7.93
C SER A 116 12.95 10.18 -7.97
N LYS A 117 11.84 9.49 -8.27
CA LYS A 117 10.52 9.85 -7.74
C LYS A 117 10.40 9.33 -6.29
N ALA A 118 11.55 9.19 -5.59
CA ALA A 118 11.62 8.37 -4.40
C ALA A 118 10.89 9.00 -3.20
N GLY A 119 10.59 10.30 -3.28
CA GLY A 119 9.81 11.03 -2.29
C GLY A 119 8.31 10.73 -2.35
N LEU A 120 7.72 10.59 -1.17
CA LEU A 120 6.27 10.47 -0.97
C LEU A 120 5.53 11.81 -1.21
N SER A 121 6.25 12.90 -1.45
CA SER A 121 5.71 14.26 -1.56
C SER A 121 4.77 14.44 -2.75
N SER A 122 5.05 13.79 -3.88
CA SER A 122 4.20 13.86 -5.08
C SER A 122 2.94 13.00 -5.02
N LEU A 123 2.83 12.13 -4.02
CA LEU A 123 1.72 11.20 -3.83
C LEU A 123 0.67 11.81 -2.91
N ALA A 124 -0.60 11.70 -3.28
CA ALA A 124 -1.70 12.33 -2.57
C ALA A 124 -2.57 11.29 -1.85
N VAL A 125 -2.89 11.56 -0.59
CA VAL A 125 -3.93 10.83 0.15
C VAL A 125 -4.97 11.87 0.55
N ALA A 126 -6.17 11.77 0.00
CA ALA A 126 -7.27 12.69 0.23
C ALA A 126 -8.32 12.07 1.16
N TYR A 127 -9.21 12.90 1.69
CA TYR A 127 -10.40 12.46 2.43
C TYR A 127 -11.65 12.70 1.59
N SER A 128 -12.64 11.82 1.71
CA SER A 128 -13.98 12.03 1.14
C SER A 128 -15.04 11.50 2.10
N GLY A 129 -16.03 12.34 2.45
CA GLY A 129 -17.10 11.96 3.38
C GLY A 129 -16.64 11.73 4.83
N VAL A 130 -15.48 12.28 5.22
CA VAL A 130 -14.93 12.21 6.58
C VAL A 130 -14.97 13.58 7.23
N ASN A 131 -15.57 13.65 8.43
CA ASN A 131 -15.67 14.88 9.22
C ASN A 131 -14.31 15.37 9.70
N GLU A 132 -14.14 16.68 9.88
CA GLU A 132 -12.84 17.29 10.20
C GLU A 132 -12.23 16.73 11.50
N GLY A 133 -13.05 16.59 12.55
CA GLY A 133 -12.61 15.99 13.83
C GLY A 133 -12.16 14.53 13.74
N SER A 134 -12.53 13.83 12.66
CA SER A 134 -12.17 12.43 12.42
C SER A 134 -10.94 12.29 11.51
N LYS A 135 -10.40 13.38 10.95
CA LYS A 135 -9.18 13.39 10.11
C LYS A 135 -7.89 13.36 10.95
N ILE A 136 -7.84 12.48 11.95
CA ILE A 136 -6.72 12.36 12.90
C ILE A 136 -5.78 11.19 12.57
N VAL A 137 -5.75 10.75 11.30
CA VAL A 137 -4.81 9.72 10.84
C VAL A 137 -3.40 10.27 10.96
N SER A 138 -2.48 9.48 11.55
CA SER A 138 -1.10 9.92 11.73
C SER A 138 -0.37 10.08 10.39
N ASP A 139 0.60 11.00 10.35
CA ASP A 139 1.49 11.17 9.19
C ASP A 139 2.21 9.88 8.82
N TYR A 140 2.56 9.07 9.81
CA TYR A 140 3.13 7.74 9.59
C TYR A 140 2.20 6.88 8.72
N SER A 141 0.95 6.73 9.12
CA SER A 141 -0.03 5.91 8.38
C SER A 141 -0.31 6.47 6.99
N ILE A 142 -0.37 7.80 6.84
CA ILE A 142 -0.45 8.45 5.53
C ILE A 142 0.76 8.08 4.66
N ASN A 143 1.97 8.08 5.22
CA ASN A 143 3.18 7.71 4.49
C ASN A 143 3.23 6.21 4.14
N VAL A 144 2.69 5.32 4.99
CA VAL A 144 2.51 3.90 4.64
C VAL A 144 1.57 3.75 3.44
N ILE A 145 0.46 4.48 3.40
CA ILE A 145 -0.44 4.47 2.23
C ILE A 145 0.27 5.01 0.99
N LYS A 146 1.09 6.06 1.13
CA LYS A 146 1.88 6.59 0.03
C LYS A 146 2.96 5.60 -0.45
N LEU A 147 3.56 4.81 0.43
CA LEU A 147 4.42 3.70 0.02
C LEU A 147 3.64 2.71 -0.87
N ALA A 148 2.42 2.33 -0.47
CA ALA A 148 1.59 1.44 -1.28
C ALA A 148 1.24 2.05 -2.64
N LEU A 149 0.94 3.35 -2.68
CA LEU A 149 0.69 4.08 -3.93
C LEU A 149 1.91 4.04 -4.85
N LYS A 150 3.08 4.38 -4.32
CA LYS A 150 4.35 4.34 -5.04
C LYS A 150 4.62 2.94 -5.61
N GLU A 151 4.48 1.93 -4.75
CA GLU A 151 4.67 0.51 -5.06
C GLU A 151 3.70 -0.01 -6.12
N ALA A 152 2.49 0.53 -6.17
CA ALA A 152 1.50 0.22 -7.19
C ALA A 152 1.67 1.04 -8.48
N GLY A 153 2.59 2.02 -8.49
CA GLY A 153 2.70 3.00 -9.56
C GLY A 153 1.46 3.89 -9.67
N MET A 154 0.74 4.11 -8.56
CA MET A 154 -0.44 4.98 -8.42
C MET A 154 -0.05 6.31 -7.76
N ASN A 155 -0.78 7.38 -8.04
CA ASN A 155 -0.46 8.70 -7.49
C ASN A 155 -1.45 9.22 -6.43
N LYS A 156 -2.61 8.58 -6.26
CA LYS A 156 -3.65 9.07 -5.36
C LYS A 156 -4.47 7.96 -4.72
N ALA A 157 -4.77 8.11 -3.43
CA ALA A 157 -5.75 7.31 -2.67
C ALA A 157 -6.76 8.22 -1.96
N VAL A 158 -7.94 7.66 -1.63
CA VAL A 158 -8.98 8.37 -0.87
C VAL A 158 -9.37 7.58 0.37
N ILE A 159 -9.16 8.20 1.54
CA ILE A 159 -9.69 7.74 2.81
C ILE A 159 -11.17 8.12 2.88
N THR A 160 -12.02 7.12 3.04
CA THR A 160 -13.47 7.28 3.18
C THR A 160 -13.96 6.99 4.60
N SER A 161 -13.10 6.44 5.46
CA SER A 161 -13.43 6.29 6.88
C SER A 161 -12.19 6.21 7.78
N THR A 162 -12.33 6.69 9.01
CA THR A 162 -11.27 6.74 10.03
C THR A 162 -11.84 6.36 11.41
N ILE A 163 -11.65 7.17 12.46
CA ILE A 163 -12.39 7.06 13.71
C ILE A 163 -13.85 7.51 13.49
N ARG A 164 -14.79 6.91 14.20
CA ARG A 164 -16.17 7.36 14.29
C ARG A 164 -16.59 7.58 15.73
N THR A 165 -17.33 8.66 15.97
CA THR A 165 -18.03 8.85 17.25
C THR A 165 -19.21 7.88 17.35
N ALA A 166 -19.74 7.69 18.56
CA ALA A 166 -20.96 6.93 18.78
C ALA A 166 -22.13 7.50 17.98
N GLU A 167 -22.22 8.83 17.87
CA GLU A 167 -23.25 9.52 17.09
C GLU A 167 -23.12 9.26 15.59
N GLU A 168 -21.94 9.41 15.00
CA GLU A 168 -21.69 9.10 13.60
C GLU A 168 -22.02 7.63 13.29
N GLN A 169 -21.61 6.72 14.18
CA GLN A 169 -21.89 5.30 14.03
C GLN A 169 -23.40 5.00 14.12
N ALA A 170 -24.13 5.62 15.05
CA ALA A 170 -25.58 5.49 15.17
C ALA A 170 -26.31 6.01 13.92
N GLN A 171 -25.93 7.18 13.41
CA GLN A 171 -26.52 7.77 12.21
C GLN A 171 -26.31 6.88 10.98
N ILE A 172 -25.12 6.31 10.80
CA ILE A 172 -24.82 5.37 9.71
C ILE A 172 -25.68 4.10 9.85
N MET A 173 -25.74 3.53 11.05
CA MET A 173 -26.55 2.34 11.32
C MET A 173 -28.03 2.60 11.03
N LEU A 174 -28.59 3.72 11.48
CA LEU A 174 -29.98 4.11 11.22
C LEU A 174 -30.23 4.28 9.71
N LYS A 175 -29.37 5.05 9.03
CA LYS A 175 -29.49 5.30 7.59
C LYS A 175 -29.49 4.01 6.78
N ASN A 176 -28.63 3.05 7.10
CA ASN A 176 -28.56 1.77 6.39
C ASN A 176 -29.70 0.84 6.79
N ALA A 177 -30.11 0.83 8.05
CA ALA A 177 -31.24 0.05 8.54
C ALA A 177 -32.58 0.48 7.91
N LYS A 178 -32.76 1.78 7.63
CA LYS A 178 -33.90 2.29 6.88
C LYS A 178 -33.98 1.77 5.45
N LYS A 179 -32.82 1.44 4.85
CA LYS A 179 -32.76 0.87 3.49
C LYS A 179 -33.03 -0.62 3.51
N ASP A 180 -32.34 -1.35 4.38
CA ASP A 180 -32.52 -2.79 4.54
C ASP A 180 -32.05 -3.22 5.94
N LEU A 181 -33.00 -3.27 6.88
CA LEU A 181 -32.75 -3.68 8.26
C LEU A 181 -32.28 -5.15 8.35
N ALA A 182 -32.83 -6.03 7.51
CA ALA A 182 -32.46 -7.44 7.51
C ALA A 182 -31.00 -7.64 7.06
N ALA A 183 -30.53 -6.87 6.07
CA ALA A 183 -29.13 -6.84 5.70
C ALA A 183 -28.23 -6.31 6.82
N GLN A 184 -28.69 -5.33 7.61
CA GLN A 184 -27.90 -4.84 8.75
C GLN A 184 -27.73 -5.92 9.83
N TYR A 185 -28.76 -6.70 10.15
CA TYR A 185 -28.62 -7.85 11.07
C TYR A 185 -27.68 -8.95 10.57
N ARG A 186 -27.52 -9.11 9.24
CA ARG A 186 -26.52 -10.04 8.67
C ARG A 186 -25.09 -9.48 8.72
N LEU A 187 -24.95 -8.15 8.77
CA LEU A 187 -23.67 -7.46 8.75
C LEU A 187 -23.08 -7.31 10.15
N TYR A 188 -23.92 -6.95 11.13
CA TYR A 188 -23.50 -6.74 12.50
C TYR A 188 -23.56 -8.06 13.30
N GLY A 189 -22.81 -8.09 14.40
CA GLY A 189 -22.96 -9.13 15.43
C GLY A 189 -23.88 -8.67 16.55
N SER A 190 -24.03 -9.51 17.58
CA SER A 190 -24.97 -9.32 18.71
C SER A 190 -24.96 -7.91 19.34
N LYS A 191 -23.79 -7.27 19.44
CA LYS A 191 -23.67 -5.90 19.94
C LYS A 191 -24.32 -4.88 19.01
N GLY A 192 -24.05 -4.95 17.71
CA GLY A 192 -24.69 -4.09 16.73
C GLY A 192 -26.18 -4.40 16.58
N ASP A 193 -26.56 -5.68 16.65
CA ASP A 193 -27.97 -6.10 16.63
C ASP A 193 -28.78 -5.50 17.78
N SER A 194 -28.17 -5.40 18.97
CA SER A 194 -28.81 -4.74 20.12
C SER A 194 -29.08 -3.25 19.87
N VAL A 195 -28.25 -2.59 19.06
CA VAL A 195 -28.44 -1.19 18.66
C VAL A 195 -29.49 -1.09 17.54
N LEU A 196 -29.46 -1.99 16.55
CA LEU A 196 -30.45 -2.05 15.48
C LEU A 196 -31.86 -2.36 16.02
N LYS A 197 -31.95 -3.15 17.08
CA LYS A 197 -33.20 -3.43 17.78
C LYS A 197 -33.85 -2.16 18.35
N LEU A 198 -33.06 -1.20 18.84
CA LEU A 198 -33.60 0.09 19.30
C LEU A 198 -34.29 0.85 18.17
N TYR A 199 -33.73 0.83 16.96
CA TYR A 199 -34.41 1.37 15.79
C TYR A 199 -35.68 0.56 15.45
N ALA A 200 -35.58 -0.77 15.43
CA ALA A 200 -36.71 -1.64 15.11
C ALA A 200 -37.92 -1.41 16.04
N ASP A 201 -37.66 -1.23 17.33
CA ASP A 201 -38.66 -1.05 18.38
C ASP A 201 -39.18 0.41 18.46
N ASN A 202 -38.50 1.39 17.83
CA ASN A 202 -38.83 2.82 17.92
C ASN A 202 -39.08 3.47 16.54
N LYS A 203 -39.53 2.72 15.54
CA LYS A 203 -39.76 3.24 14.17
C LYS A 203 -40.75 4.42 14.08
N ALA A 204 -41.62 4.58 15.07
CA ALA A 204 -42.58 5.68 15.14
C ALA A 204 -41.99 7.00 15.67
N LYS A 205 -40.80 6.96 16.29
CA LYS A 205 -40.11 8.14 16.82
C LYS A 205 -39.33 8.88 15.72
N SER A 206 -38.95 10.12 16.01
CA SER A 206 -38.08 10.87 15.11
C SER A 206 -36.67 10.26 15.03
N ASP A 207 -35.98 10.51 13.92
CA ASP A 207 -34.60 10.04 13.73
C ASP A 207 -33.67 10.52 14.84
N ALA A 208 -33.85 11.75 15.31
CA ALA A 208 -33.05 12.33 16.38
C ALA A 208 -33.23 11.56 17.70
N GLU A 209 -34.46 11.18 18.04
CA GLU A 209 -34.73 10.39 19.25
C GLU A 209 -34.17 8.97 19.14
N VAL A 210 -34.32 8.33 17.98
CA VAL A 210 -33.76 7.00 17.74
C VAL A 210 -32.24 7.03 17.80
N VAL A 211 -31.60 8.02 17.16
CA VAL A 211 -30.14 8.20 17.23
C VAL A 211 -29.69 8.37 18.68
N LYS A 212 -30.38 9.19 19.48
CA LYS A 212 -30.04 9.37 20.91
C LYS A 212 -30.08 8.05 21.69
N LEU A 213 -31.08 7.20 21.44
CA LEU A 213 -31.15 5.86 22.04
C LEU A 213 -30.00 4.97 21.57
N MET A 214 -29.71 4.97 20.27
CA MET A 214 -28.61 4.19 19.69
C MET A 214 -27.25 4.63 20.23
N VAL A 215 -27.01 5.95 20.36
CA VAL A 215 -25.79 6.52 20.94
C VAL A 215 -25.60 6.03 22.38
N ALA A 216 -26.63 6.16 23.22
CA ALA A 216 -26.55 5.71 24.60
C ALA A 216 -26.18 4.21 24.70
N LYS A 217 -26.71 3.38 23.79
CA LYS A 217 -26.38 1.95 23.75
C LYS A 217 -24.96 1.68 23.25
N ILE A 218 -24.48 2.43 22.26
CA ILE A 218 -23.11 2.32 21.77
C ILE A 218 -22.12 2.73 22.88
N ASP A 219 -22.42 3.79 23.63
CA ASP A 219 -21.60 4.24 24.75
C ASP A 219 -21.59 3.21 25.89
N GLU A 220 -22.74 2.60 26.21
CA GLU A 220 -22.83 1.49 27.17
C GLU A 220 -21.94 0.31 26.77
N ILE A 221 -22.03 -0.12 25.51
CA ILE A 221 -21.21 -1.21 24.95
C ILE A 221 -19.72 -0.87 25.04
N THR A 222 -19.36 0.39 24.74
CA THR A 222 -17.99 0.89 24.78
C THR A 222 -17.43 0.92 26.20
N LYS A 223 -18.22 1.39 27.19
CA LYS A 223 -17.86 1.37 28.61
C LYS A 223 -17.66 -0.06 29.14
N GLY A 224 -18.42 -1.02 28.60
CA GLY A 224 -18.25 -2.45 28.89
C GLY A 224 -17.04 -3.11 28.19
N GLY A 225 -16.14 -2.34 27.56
CA GLY A 225 -14.94 -2.87 26.90
C GLY A 225 -15.21 -3.55 25.54
N SER A 226 -16.41 -3.41 25.00
CA SER A 226 -16.81 -3.94 23.68
C SER A 226 -16.95 -2.82 22.65
N ARG A 227 -17.16 -3.16 21.37
CA ARG A 227 -17.45 -2.16 20.32
C ARG A 227 -18.44 -2.70 19.30
N VAL A 228 -19.23 -1.79 18.72
CA VAL A 228 -20.22 -2.12 17.68
C VAL A 228 -19.62 -2.12 16.27
N SER A 229 -18.51 -1.42 16.08
CA SER A 229 -17.80 -1.29 14.81
C SER A 229 -16.31 -1.15 15.08
N GLN A 230 -15.47 -1.56 14.12
CA GLN A 230 -14.02 -1.37 14.19
C GLN A 230 -13.66 0.12 14.35
N HIS A 231 -14.41 1.01 13.67
CA HIS A 231 -14.14 2.45 13.67
C HIS A 231 -14.62 3.19 14.93
N CYS A 232 -15.51 2.57 15.72
CA CYS A 232 -16.07 3.16 16.92
C CYS A 232 -15.19 2.83 18.12
N VAL A 233 -14.15 3.63 18.33
CA VAL A 233 -13.16 3.49 19.40
C VAL A 233 -12.84 4.86 19.99
N SER A 234 -12.27 4.91 21.20
CA SER A 234 -11.80 6.17 21.78
C SER A 234 -10.63 6.75 20.98
N VAL A 235 -10.45 8.08 21.07
CA VAL A 235 -9.31 8.77 20.43
C VAL A 235 -7.97 8.20 20.90
N ASP A 236 -7.84 7.89 22.19
CA ASP A 236 -6.60 7.29 22.74
C ASP A 236 -6.32 5.89 22.19
N THR A 237 -7.37 5.10 21.95
CA THR A 237 -7.24 3.81 21.27
C THR A 237 -6.82 4.02 19.82
N TYR A 238 -7.46 4.96 19.12
CA TYR A 238 -7.17 5.25 17.71
C TYR A 238 -5.75 5.78 17.49
N LYS A 239 -5.20 6.56 18.43
CA LYS A 239 -3.81 7.04 18.36
C LYS A 239 -2.80 5.89 18.47
N LYS A 240 -3.16 4.77 19.11
CA LYS A 240 -2.32 3.57 19.18
C LYS A 240 -2.44 2.70 17.93
N ILE A 241 -3.60 2.72 17.27
CA ILE A 241 -3.88 1.96 16.05
C ILE A 241 -4.85 2.75 15.16
N ASN A 242 -4.32 3.31 14.06
CA ASN A 242 -5.15 4.02 13.10
C ASN A 242 -5.95 3.01 12.27
N ILE A 243 -7.27 3.10 12.35
CA ILE A 243 -8.21 2.28 11.60
C ILE A 243 -8.70 3.12 10.41
N ILE A 244 -8.51 2.63 9.20
CA ILE A 244 -8.64 3.41 7.97
C ILE A 244 -9.35 2.57 6.90
N ASP A 245 -10.38 3.13 6.29
CA ASP A 245 -10.95 2.57 5.05
C ASP A 245 -10.50 3.42 3.86
N LEU A 246 -9.79 2.79 2.92
CA LEU A 246 -9.51 3.36 1.62
C LEU A 246 -10.63 2.97 0.65
N GLY A 247 -11.43 3.94 0.22
CA GLY A 247 -12.58 3.68 -0.64
C GLY A 247 -12.14 3.30 -2.06
N PHE A 248 -12.55 2.12 -2.53
CA PHE A 248 -12.20 1.61 -3.86
C PHE A 248 -12.71 2.54 -4.96
N ASN A 249 -14.02 2.82 -4.97
CA ASN A 249 -14.66 3.66 -5.98
C ASN A 249 -14.19 5.12 -5.89
N ALA A 250 -14.02 5.64 -4.67
CA ALA A 250 -13.53 6.99 -4.45
C ALA A 250 -12.09 7.16 -4.96
N THR A 251 -11.22 6.16 -4.72
CA THR A 251 -9.84 6.16 -5.24
C THR A 251 -9.82 6.02 -6.75
N LYS A 252 -10.60 5.08 -7.32
CA LYS A 252 -10.72 4.88 -8.77
C LYS A 252 -11.16 6.14 -9.50
N ALA A 253 -12.06 6.92 -8.91
CA ALA A 253 -12.57 8.15 -9.51
C ALA A 253 -11.50 9.26 -9.65
N VAL A 254 -10.47 9.27 -8.80
CA VAL A 254 -9.49 10.38 -8.74
C VAL A 254 -8.07 10.00 -9.14
N CYS A 255 -7.74 8.71 -9.19
CA CYS A 255 -6.39 8.22 -9.52
C CYS A 255 -6.29 7.92 -11.02
N LYS A 256 -5.57 8.76 -11.77
CA LYS A 256 -5.45 8.63 -13.24
C LYS A 256 -4.86 7.29 -13.70
N ASN A 257 -3.90 6.78 -12.94
CA ASN A 257 -3.17 5.53 -13.17
C ASN A 257 -3.64 4.42 -12.22
N PHE A 258 -4.94 4.36 -11.92
CA PHE A 258 -5.52 3.39 -11.01
C PHE A 258 -5.29 1.93 -11.47
N ASP A 259 -4.74 1.11 -10.58
CA ASP A 259 -4.58 -0.34 -10.78
C ASP A 259 -4.86 -1.07 -9.47
N ALA A 260 -6.07 -1.62 -9.35
CA ALA A 260 -6.54 -2.28 -8.13
C ALA A 260 -5.69 -3.49 -7.73
N VAL A 261 -5.23 -4.28 -8.72
CA VAL A 261 -4.47 -5.51 -8.44
C VAL A 261 -3.10 -5.14 -7.88
N LYS A 262 -2.41 -4.18 -8.50
CA LYS A 262 -1.13 -3.69 -8.00
C LYS A 262 -1.25 -3.04 -6.63
N PHE A 263 -2.30 -2.25 -6.39
CA PHE A 263 -2.51 -1.62 -5.09
C PHE A 263 -2.81 -2.62 -3.98
N THR A 264 -3.70 -3.59 -4.21
CA THR A 264 -3.94 -4.69 -3.26
C THR A 264 -2.65 -5.45 -2.96
N ASN A 265 -1.84 -5.77 -3.97
CA ASN A 265 -0.58 -6.50 -3.78
C ASN A 265 0.45 -5.65 -3.01
N ALA A 266 0.51 -4.35 -3.25
CA ALA A 266 1.36 -3.44 -2.49
C ALA A 266 0.96 -3.39 -1.01
N LEU A 267 -0.34 -3.25 -0.71
CA LEU A 267 -0.85 -3.29 0.67
C LEU A 267 -0.54 -4.63 1.36
N LYS A 268 -0.72 -5.76 0.68
CA LYS A 268 -0.36 -7.10 1.22
C LYS A 268 1.13 -7.24 1.49
N SER A 269 1.98 -6.67 0.62
CA SER A 269 3.44 -6.63 0.86
C SER A 269 3.76 -5.80 2.09
N LEU A 270 3.14 -4.63 2.27
CA LEU A 270 3.38 -3.79 3.43
C LEU A 270 2.87 -4.40 4.74
N GLU A 271 1.80 -5.20 4.69
CA GLU A 271 1.33 -6.04 5.80
C GLU A 271 2.37 -7.12 6.16
N SER A 272 2.84 -7.92 5.19
CA SER A 272 3.84 -8.96 5.45
C SER A 272 5.18 -8.41 5.92
N GLU A 273 5.52 -7.18 5.51
CA GLU A 273 6.71 -6.45 5.95
C GLU A 273 6.54 -5.79 7.33
N GLY A 274 5.34 -5.78 7.90
CA GLY A 274 5.05 -5.25 9.24
C GLY A 274 4.80 -3.73 9.32
N TYR A 275 4.62 -3.04 8.18
CA TYR A 275 4.19 -1.63 8.17
C TYR A 275 2.69 -1.49 8.43
N ILE A 276 1.89 -2.45 7.99
CA ILE A 276 0.45 -2.56 8.25
C ILE A 276 0.25 -3.71 9.25
N ASP A 277 -0.53 -3.49 10.30
CA ASP A 277 -0.81 -4.54 11.30
C ASP A 277 -1.88 -5.51 10.82
N LYS A 278 -2.84 -5.01 10.02
CA LYS A 278 -3.90 -5.83 9.44
C LYS A 278 -4.48 -5.18 8.19
N LEU A 279 -4.67 -5.99 7.17
CA LEU A 279 -5.38 -5.64 5.93
C LEU A 279 -6.59 -6.55 5.76
N ILE A 280 -7.74 -5.97 5.47
CA ILE A 280 -8.92 -6.71 4.98
C ILE A 280 -9.28 -6.14 3.62
N ASP A 281 -9.19 -6.98 2.58
CA ASP A 281 -9.62 -6.64 1.23
C ASP A 281 -11.13 -6.86 1.11
N GLU A 282 -11.88 -5.75 1.07
CA GLU A 282 -13.33 -5.73 0.95
C GLU A 282 -13.79 -5.05 -0.34
N THR A 283 -12.89 -4.95 -1.32
CA THR A 283 -13.15 -4.29 -2.61
C THR A 283 -14.26 -4.95 -3.41
N LYS A 284 -14.51 -6.24 -3.17
CA LYS A 284 -15.61 -7.03 -3.77
C LYS A 284 -16.83 -7.18 -2.85
N LYS A 285 -16.85 -6.49 -1.70
CA LYS A 285 -17.97 -6.50 -0.75
C LYS A 285 -18.75 -5.19 -0.80
N SER A 286 -19.85 -5.12 -0.04
CA SER A 286 -20.78 -3.99 -0.02
C SER A 286 -20.15 -2.66 0.40
N ASN A 287 -19.11 -2.68 1.23
CA ASN A 287 -18.37 -1.47 1.62
C ASN A 287 -17.32 -1.03 0.58
N SER A 288 -16.89 -1.92 -0.31
CA SER A 288 -16.00 -1.61 -1.45
C SER A 288 -14.78 -0.78 -1.03
N CYS A 289 -13.99 -1.31 -0.08
CA CYS A 289 -12.80 -0.63 0.45
C CYS A 289 -11.65 -1.60 0.73
N TRP A 290 -10.46 -1.04 0.95
CA TRP A 290 -9.39 -1.71 1.68
C TRP A 290 -9.41 -1.21 3.12
N HIS A 291 -9.65 -2.11 4.07
CA HIS A 291 -9.61 -1.80 5.50
C HIS A 291 -8.20 -2.03 6.04
N LEU A 292 -7.63 -1.01 6.67
CA LEU A 292 -6.28 -1.02 7.22
C LEU A 292 -6.32 -0.75 8.73
N GLU A 293 -5.59 -1.55 9.49
CA GLU A 293 -5.19 -1.21 10.86
C GLU A 293 -3.67 -1.00 10.87
N ILE A 294 -3.21 0.20 11.28
CA ILE A 294 -1.79 0.58 11.28
C ILE A 294 -1.40 1.13 12.64
N LYS A 295 -0.43 0.51 13.31
CA LYS A 295 0.20 1.11 14.51
C LYS A 295 1.22 2.15 14.10
N PRO A 296 1.03 3.44 14.46
CA PRO A 296 1.97 4.49 14.10
C PRO A 296 3.39 4.19 14.58
N ASN A 297 4.38 4.45 13.73
CA ASN A 297 5.80 4.36 14.03
C ASN A 297 6.30 2.95 14.39
N LYS A 298 5.52 1.89 14.14
CA LYS A 298 5.89 0.49 14.40
C LYS A 298 7.16 0.07 13.65
N LYS A 299 7.36 0.58 12.42
CA LYS A 299 8.53 0.30 11.58
C LYS A 299 8.97 1.55 10.84
N SER A 300 10.23 1.95 10.98
CA SER A 300 10.76 3.14 10.33
C SER A 300 10.51 3.15 8.82
N ILE A 301 9.98 4.26 8.29
CA ILE A 301 9.81 4.47 6.85
C ILE A 301 11.04 5.24 6.35
N PRO A 302 11.81 4.69 5.41
CA PRO A 302 12.91 5.42 4.79
C PRO A 302 12.33 6.48 3.83
N ASP A 303 12.72 7.73 4.02
CA ASP A 303 12.43 8.81 3.08
C ASP A 303 13.69 9.15 2.30
N TYR A 304 13.52 9.36 0.99
CA TYR A 304 14.58 9.55 0.01
C TYR A 304 14.28 10.84 -0.76
N ASP A 305 14.81 11.98 -0.30
CA ASP A 305 14.66 13.29 -0.95
C ASP A 305 15.84 13.66 -1.87
N LYS A 306 16.99 13.01 -1.67
CA LYS A 306 18.14 13.09 -2.57
C LYS A 306 17.93 12.10 -3.71
N GLY A 307 18.55 12.35 -4.85
CA GLY A 307 18.38 11.56 -6.07
C GLY A 307 18.70 10.06 -6.00
N SER A 308 18.89 9.44 -4.83
CA SER A 308 19.32 8.05 -4.64
C SER A 308 18.52 7.30 -3.56
N ILE A 309 18.07 6.08 -3.87
CA ILE A 309 17.41 5.13 -2.96
C ILE A 309 18.40 4.42 -2.01
N LEU A 310 19.70 4.62 -2.19
CA LEU A 310 20.73 3.88 -1.43
C LEU A 310 21.07 4.57 -0.11
N LEU A 311 20.73 5.86 -0.03
CA LEU A 311 21.05 6.72 1.09
C LEU A 311 19.75 7.41 1.52
N PRO A 312 18.97 6.82 2.44
CA PRO A 312 17.81 7.50 2.99
C PRO A 312 18.27 8.78 3.66
N VAL A 313 17.60 9.88 3.35
CA VAL A 313 17.97 11.22 3.82
C VAL A 313 17.42 11.49 5.22
N LYS A 314 16.32 10.81 5.57
CA LYS A 314 15.72 10.80 6.89
C LYS A 314 14.87 9.54 7.04
N TYR A 315 14.62 9.19 8.29
CA TYR A 315 13.63 8.16 8.64
C TYR A 315 12.42 8.85 9.26
N ILE A 316 11.24 8.46 8.82
CA ILE A 316 9.99 8.81 9.49
C ILE A 316 9.82 7.72 10.56
N ASN A 317 10.31 8.06 11.75
CA ASN A 317 10.63 7.17 12.88
C ASN A 317 9.49 6.18 13.22
N GLY A 318 9.78 5.00 13.78
CA GLY A 318 10.12 4.85 15.19
C GLY A 318 11.43 4.12 15.51
N ARG A 319 12.52 4.90 15.65
CA ARG A 319 13.86 4.59 16.22
C ARG A 319 14.65 3.46 15.47
N THR A 320 15.90 3.63 15.07
CA THR A 320 16.96 4.61 15.41
C THR A 320 17.77 4.91 14.14
N ARG A 321 18.33 6.13 14.07
CA ARG A 321 19.44 6.48 13.18
C ARG A 321 20.53 5.41 13.30
N ILE A 322 21.00 4.89 12.17
CA ILE A 322 22.34 4.33 12.10
C ILE A 322 23.12 5.31 11.23
N CYS A 323 24.15 5.88 11.85
CA CYS A 323 25.17 6.70 11.24
C CYS A 323 25.83 5.97 10.06
#